data_AF-A0A6V8KXJ7-F1
#
_entry.id   AF-A0A6V8KXJ7-F1
#
_cell.length_a   1.000
_cell.length_b   1.000
_cell.length_c   1.000
_cell.angle_alpha   90.00
_cell.angle_beta   90.00
_cell.angle_gamma   90.00
#
_symmetry.space_group_name_H-M   'P 1'
#
loop_
_entity.id
_entity.type
_entity.pdbx_description
1 polymer ?
#
loop_
_entity_poly.entity_id
_entity_poly.type
_entity_poly.pdbx_seq_one_letter_code
_entity_poly.pdbx_strand_id
1 'polypeptide(L)'
;MRWWSWLAGRPGRRGERAWGRLHPDELCQLARTPDHPLAARAQAAVAELWVRTRDPALRAVVVHTGAVAAADPDFRLPHLVTLALHRRLDEAPAQGVANGLPALLDDPDPDVVAAAEQFALTASGPALSTLWRARAPAPRVRELVLANPEPLPDDALGAAWSAWLSTPDRRLWDKMDGRPAATGAVGRLSRVVLGLATPAQTYAAVLSGASSDLVASHALRWCRDRGYAPDDPAARAALFVLTGQMDRYRVLDPDGALLARAYHRAPQRLRRRLRAAMTEVDGVNPVRVLTGSDLVRRTMTAAEREYLIRHLAGRRAWDPLWQLALALPLVHAVHAARVFNGWRPPHEPDRTLFERLTAVRPTDLTAQGLDRQAVPARLRPLFERPPHLLRAADLGRVEEALARSAPESATPATALLLARLTHRFAP
;
A
#
# COMPACT_ATOMS: atom_id res chain seq x y z
N MET A 1 -47.95 -47.84 5.89
CA MET A 1 -46.70 -48.37 6.50
C MET A 1 -45.60 -48.79 5.50
N ARG A 2 -45.88 -49.24 4.26
CA ARG A 2 -44.83 -49.73 3.33
C ARG A 2 -43.94 -48.66 2.67
N TRP A 3 -44.36 -47.39 2.60
CA TRP A 3 -43.56 -46.30 1.99
C TRP A 3 -42.37 -45.85 2.85
N TRP A 4 -42.46 -46.01 4.17
CA TRP A 4 -41.48 -45.47 5.13
C TRP A 4 -40.18 -46.27 5.22
N SER A 5 -40.22 -47.58 4.95
CA SER A 5 -39.04 -48.43 4.85
C SER A 5 -38.09 -47.98 3.73
N TRP A 6 -38.63 -47.38 2.66
CA TRP A 6 -37.84 -46.90 1.53
C TRP A 6 -37.09 -45.59 1.84
N LEU A 7 -37.66 -44.70 2.65
CA LEU A 7 -37.02 -43.46 3.11
C LEU A 7 -35.99 -43.67 4.24
N ALA A 8 -36.06 -44.82 4.94
CA ALA A 8 -35.13 -45.15 6.02
C ALA A 8 -33.77 -45.74 5.53
N GLY A 9 -33.65 -46.04 4.22
CA GLY A 9 -32.43 -46.61 3.62
C GLY A 9 -31.21 -45.66 3.67
N ARG A 10 -30.01 -46.25 3.72
CA ARG A 10 -28.71 -45.62 4.04
C ARG A 10 -28.49 -44.21 3.45
N PRO A 11 -27.82 -43.31 4.22
CA PRO A 11 -27.48 -41.97 3.75
C PRO A 11 -26.60 -42.05 2.49
N GLY A 12 -27.10 -41.44 1.41
CA GLY A 12 -26.43 -41.32 0.12
C GLY A 12 -27.27 -40.46 -0.81
N ARG A 13 -26.68 -39.91 -1.88
CA ARG A 13 -27.27 -38.92 -2.83
C ARG A 13 -28.64 -39.30 -3.44
N ARG A 14 -29.13 -40.53 -3.26
CA ARG A 14 -30.49 -40.96 -3.67
C ARG A 14 -31.56 -40.63 -2.62
N GLY A 15 -31.21 -40.63 -1.32
CA GLY A 15 -32.14 -40.29 -0.24
C GLY A 15 -32.50 -38.80 -0.20
N GLU A 16 -31.54 -37.91 -0.47
CA GLU A 16 -31.77 -36.46 -0.51
C GLU A 16 -32.82 -36.04 -1.55
N ARG A 17 -32.86 -36.72 -2.71
CA ARG A 17 -33.88 -36.43 -3.76
C ARG A 17 -35.29 -36.86 -3.37
N ALA A 18 -35.45 -37.75 -2.39
CA ALA A 18 -36.77 -38.22 -1.96
C ALA A 18 -37.45 -37.20 -1.04
N TRP A 19 -36.68 -36.47 -0.21
CA TRP A 19 -37.20 -35.44 0.69
C TRP A 19 -37.72 -34.21 -0.05
N GLY A 20 -37.12 -33.87 -1.19
CA GLY A 20 -37.60 -32.78 -2.05
C GLY A 20 -38.96 -33.02 -2.70
N ARG A 21 -39.59 -34.19 -2.51
CA ARG A 21 -40.92 -34.53 -3.06
C ARG A 21 -42.05 -34.45 -2.05
N LEU A 22 -41.75 -34.37 -0.74
CA LEU A 22 -42.79 -34.23 0.27
C LEU A 22 -43.36 -32.80 0.23
N HIS A 23 -44.67 -32.68 0.44
CA HIS A 23 -45.29 -31.36 0.55
C HIS A 23 -44.76 -30.66 1.82
N PRO A 24 -44.53 -29.32 1.81
CA PRO A 24 -44.05 -28.60 2.99
C PRO A 24 -44.87 -28.87 4.27
N ASP A 25 -46.20 -28.99 4.16
CA ASP A 25 -47.08 -29.27 5.31
C ASP A 25 -46.81 -30.64 5.94
N GLU A 26 -46.56 -31.67 5.12
CA GLU A 26 -46.24 -33.02 5.61
C GLU A 26 -44.89 -33.02 6.34
N LEU A 27 -43.90 -32.30 5.81
CA LEU A 27 -42.61 -32.11 6.47
C LEU A 27 -42.77 -31.41 7.82
N CYS A 28 -43.58 -30.37 7.88
CA CYS A 28 -43.86 -29.65 9.13
C CYS A 28 -44.58 -30.52 10.16
N GLN A 29 -45.55 -31.33 9.74
CA GLN A 29 -46.25 -32.26 10.63
C GLN A 29 -45.29 -33.33 11.20
N LEU A 30 -44.44 -33.91 10.35
CA LEU A 30 -43.43 -34.88 10.78
C LEU A 30 -42.41 -34.25 11.73
N ALA A 31 -41.95 -33.03 11.46
CA ALA A 31 -40.98 -32.32 12.30
C ALA A 31 -41.52 -32.00 13.71
N ARG A 32 -42.85 -31.82 13.85
CA ARG A 32 -43.54 -31.57 15.13
C ARG A 32 -43.86 -32.83 15.93
N THR A 33 -43.62 -34.02 15.38
CA THR A 33 -43.98 -35.29 16.03
C THR A 33 -42.71 -35.97 16.57
N PRO A 34 -42.25 -35.65 17.80
CA PRO A 34 -40.93 -36.07 18.30
C PRO A 34 -40.73 -37.59 18.34
N ASP A 35 -41.79 -38.35 18.59
CA ASP A 35 -41.76 -39.81 18.65
C ASP A 35 -41.67 -40.48 17.26
N HIS A 36 -41.77 -39.69 16.17
CA HIS A 36 -41.71 -40.23 14.82
C HIS A 36 -40.26 -40.57 14.44
N PRO A 37 -39.97 -41.76 13.87
CA PRO A 37 -38.60 -42.18 13.54
C PRO A 37 -37.89 -41.30 12.49
N LEU A 38 -38.64 -40.43 11.82
CA LEU A 38 -38.12 -39.49 10.83
C LEU A 38 -38.15 -38.02 11.31
N ALA A 39 -38.55 -37.74 12.56
CA ALA A 39 -38.72 -36.38 13.07
C ALA A 39 -37.44 -35.55 12.90
N ALA A 40 -36.29 -36.07 13.31
CA ALA A 40 -35.00 -35.37 13.20
C ALA A 40 -34.62 -35.04 11.74
N ARG A 41 -34.90 -35.94 10.79
CA ARG A 41 -34.65 -35.70 9.36
C ARG A 41 -35.61 -34.66 8.80
N ALA A 42 -36.88 -34.74 9.17
CA ALA A 42 -37.89 -33.76 8.79
C ALA A 42 -37.55 -32.37 9.35
N GLN A 43 -37.10 -32.27 10.60
CA GLN A 43 -36.61 -31.03 11.21
C GLN A 43 -35.46 -30.42 10.39
N ALA A 44 -34.42 -31.19 10.09
CA ALA A 44 -33.29 -30.70 9.29
C ALA A 44 -33.73 -30.22 7.89
N ALA A 45 -34.64 -30.96 7.23
CA ALA A 45 -35.17 -30.61 5.92
C ALA A 45 -36.05 -29.35 5.95
N VAL A 46 -36.91 -29.20 6.98
CA VAL A 46 -37.73 -27.99 7.19
C VAL A 46 -36.82 -26.78 7.42
N ALA A 47 -35.77 -26.93 8.22
CA ALA A 47 -34.81 -25.88 8.51
C ALA A 47 -34.05 -25.43 7.24
N GLU A 48 -33.59 -26.37 6.42
CA GLU A 48 -32.95 -26.05 5.14
C GLU A 48 -33.92 -25.39 4.15
N LEU A 49 -35.16 -25.89 4.06
CA LEU A 49 -36.20 -25.33 3.22
C LEU A 49 -36.54 -23.89 3.64
N TRP A 50 -36.63 -23.63 4.94
CA TRP A 50 -36.83 -22.29 5.47
C TRP A 50 -35.70 -21.34 5.07
N VAL A 51 -34.42 -21.70 5.26
CA VAL A 51 -33.29 -20.82 4.88
C VAL A 51 -33.34 -20.45 3.40
N ARG A 52 -33.74 -21.39 2.54
CA ARG A 52 -33.85 -21.16 1.09
C ARG A 52 -35.04 -20.29 0.70
N THR A 53 -36.20 -20.49 1.31
CA THR A 53 -37.47 -19.87 0.88
C THR A 53 -37.83 -18.63 1.69
N ARG A 54 -37.31 -18.52 2.91
CA ARG A 54 -37.66 -17.52 3.93
C ARG A 54 -39.16 -17.46 4.24
N ASP A 55 -39.86 -18.58 4.08
CA ASP A 55 -41.28 -18.70 4.40
C ASP A 55 -41.53 -18.54 5.92
N PRO A 56 -42.37 -17.58 6.36
CA PRO A 56 -42.70 -17.37 7.77
C PRO A 56 -43.36 -18.57 8.46
N ALA A 57 -44.13 -19.39 7.74
CA ALA A 57 -44.77 -20.58 8.30
C ALA A 57 -43.72 -21.66 8.63
N LEU A 58 -42.75 -21.85 7.74
CA LEU A 58 -41.62 -22.75 7.99
C LEU A 58 -40.75 -22.22 9.13
N ARG A 59 -40.50 -20.91 9.18
CA ARG A 59 -39.77 -20.25 10.28
C ARG A 59 -40.40 -20.59 11.63
N ALA A 60 -41.72 -20.47 11.75
CA ALA A 60 -42.44 -20.77 12.98
C ALA A 60 -42.24 -22.23 13.42
N VAL A 61 -42.20 -23.18 12.48
CA VAL A 61 -41.89 -24.59 12.75
C VAL A 61 -40.45 -24.75 13.22
N VAL A 62 -39.49 -24.10 12.55
CA VAL A 62 -38.07 -24.15 12.93
C VAL A 62 -37.86 -23.64 14.35
N VAL A 63 -38.39 -22.46 14.67
CA VAL A 63 -38.36 -21.87 16.03
C VAL A 63 -39.01 -22.80 17.04
N HIS A 64 -40.22 -23.30 16.78
CA HIS A 64 -40.97 -24.12 17.72
C HIS A 64 -40.31 -25.47 18.02
N THR A 65 -39.72 -26.10 17.00
CA THR A 65 -39.13 -27.45 17.13
C THR A 65 -37.65 -27.46 17.49
N GLY A 66 -36.99 -26.29 17.51
CA GLY A 66 -35.53 -26.22 17.67
C GLY A 66 -34.77 -26.81 16.48
N ALA A 67 -35.40 -26.90 15.30
CA ALA A 67 -34.81 -27.56 14.14
C ALA A 67 -33.55 -26.84 13.66
N VAL A 68 -32.52 -27.61 13.31
CA VAL A 68 -31.25 -27.12 12.77
C VAL A 68 -30.98 -27.85 11.46
N ALA A 69 -30.61 -27.11 10.42
CA ALA A 69 -30.27 -27.70 9.12
C ALA A 69 -29.05 -28.63 9.27
N ALA A 70 -28.92 -29.65 8.43
CA ALA A 70 -27.79 -30.57 8.51
C ALA A 70 -26.44 -29.84 8.28
N ALA A 71 -25.41 -30.24 9.02
CA ALA A 71 -24.06 -29.74 8.80
C ALA A 71 -23.46 -30.37 7.53
N ASP A 72 -23.64 -29.70 6.40
CA ASP A 72 -22.97 -30.07 5.15
C ASP A 72 -21.53 -29.51 5.16
N PRO A 73 -20.48 -30.34 4.94
CA PRO A 73 -19.11 -29.87 4.85
C PRO A 73 -18.90 -28.81 3.75
N ASP A 74 -19.65 -28.87 2.66
CA ASP A 74 -19.57 -27.97 1.50
C ASP A 74 -20.50 -26.75 1.63
N PHE A 75 -21.64 -26.89 2.33
CA PHE A 75 -22.66 -25.84 2.46
C PHE A 75 -23.06 -25.57 3.93
N ARG A 76 -22.20 -24.86 4.65
CA ARG A 76 -22.40 -24.58 6.10
C ARG A 76 -23.39 -23.47 6.41
N LEU A 77 -23.80 -22.65 5.44
CA LEU A 77 -24.60 -21.45 5.73
C LEU A 77 -26.00 -21.79 6.31
N PRO A 78 -26.80 -22.72 5.75
CA PRO A 78 -28.09 -23.07 6.36
C PRO A 78 -27.99 -23.56 7.80
N HIS A 79 -26.97 -24.36 8.08
CA HIS A 79 -26.68 -24.82 9.44
C HIS A 79 -26.38 -23.62 10.38
N LEU A 80 -25.50 -22.71 9.97
CA LEU A 80 -25.16 -21.51 10.76
C LEU A 80 -26.36 -20.55 10.94
N VAL A 81 -27.18 -20.34 9.91
CA VAL A 81 -28.38 -19.49 9.98
C VAL A 81 -29.37 -20.06 10.99
N THR A 82 -29.59 -21.38 10.97
CA THR A 82 -30.52 -22.03 11.90
C THR A 82 -29.96 -22.08 13.34
N LEU A 83 -28.65 -22.27 13.52
CA LEU A 83 -28.02 -22.12 14.84
C LEU A 83 -28.12 -20.68 15.36
N ALA A 84 -27.90 -19.68 14.50
CA ALA A 84 -28.07 -18.27 14.85
C ALA A 84 -29.50 -17.95 15.27
N LEU A 85 -30.50 -18.41 14.51
CA LEU A 85 -31.92 -18.25 14.86
C LEU A 85 -32.22 -18.75 16.29
N HIS A 86 -31.56 -19.83 16.71
CA HIS A 86 -31.70 -20.41 18.06
C HIS A 86 -30.69 -19.89 19.09
N ARG A 87 -29.84 -18.92 18.73
CA ARG A 87 -28.74 -18.38 19.57
C ARG A 87 -27.74 -19.44 20.05
N ARG A 88 -27.46 -20.43 19.21
CA ARG A 88 -26.59 -21.61 19.47
C ARG A 88 -25.36 -21.63 18.57
N LEU A 89 -24.84 -20.46 18.18
CA LEU A 89 -23.68 -20.36 17.28
C LEU A 89 -22.40 -20.93 17.90
N ASP A 90 -22.32 -21.01 19.22
CA ASP A 90 -21.23 -21.62 19.98
C ASP A 90 -21.13 -23.15 19.79
N GLU A 91 -22.18 -23.81 19.31
CA GLU A 91 -22.15 -25.23 18.96
C GLU A 91 -21.40 -25.51 17.65
N ALA A 92 -21.27 -24.50 16.78
CA ALA A 92 -20.55 -24.64 15.52
C ALA A 92 -19.03 -24.46 15.71
N PRO A 93 -18.20 -25.12 14.89
CA PRO A 93 -16.76 -24.87 14.89
C PRO A 93 -16.45 -23.39 14.66
N ALA A 94 -15.65 -22.77 15.54
CA ALA A 94 -15.31 -21.35 15.52
C ALA A 94 -14.88 -20.84 14.13
N GLN A 95 -14.11 -21.63 13.38
CA GLN A 95 -13.69 -21.28 12.02
C GLN A 95 -14.86 -21.21 11.03
N GLY A 96 -15.84 -22.10 11.18
CA GLY A 96 -17.06 -22.08 10.38
C GLY A 96 -17.87 -20.81 10.65
N VAL A 97 -18.06 -20.47 11.93
CA VAL A 97 -18.77 -19.25 12.34
C VAL A 97 -18.03 -18.01 11.83
N ALA A 98 -16.72 -17.91 12.04
CA ALA A 98 -15.94 -16.75 11.59
C ALA A 98 -16.02 -16.52 10.07
N ASN A 99 -16.03 -17.60 9.28
CA ASN A 99 -16.18 -17.50 7.82
C ASN A 99 -17.62 -17.15 7.40
N GLY A 100 -18.64 -17.63 8.13
CA GLY A 100 -20.05 -17.39 7.83
C GLY A 100 -20.61 -16.08 8.40
N LEU A 101 -19.93 -15.47 9.38
CA LEU A 101 -20.43 -14.32 10.12
C LEU A 101 -20.81 -13.13 9.23
N PRO A 102 -20.06 -12.75 8.17
CA PRO A 102 -20.51 -11.71 7.25
C PRO A 102 -21.89 -12.00 6.65
N ALA A 103 -22.12 -13.23 6.19
CA ALA A 103 -23.40 -13.63 5.61
C ALA A 103 -24.54 -13.67 6.65
N LEU A 104 -24.23 -14.01 7.90
CA LEU A 104 -25.22 -13.97 8.99
C LEU A 104 -25.62 -12.53 9.36
N LEU A 105 -24.67 -11.59 9.30
CA LEU A 105 -24.95 -10.17 9.58
C LEU A 105 -25.75 -9.50 8.45
N ASP A 106 -25.65 -10.03 7.23
CA ASP A 106 -26.42 -9.58 6.07
C ASP A 106 -27.70 -10.42 5.85
N ASP A 107 -28.07 -11.28 6.79
CA ASP A 107 -29.27 -12.13 6.69
C ASP A 107 -30.56 -11.29 6.76
N PRO A 108 -31.60 -11.60 5.97
CA PRO A 108 -32.86 -10.85 6.02
C PRO A 108 -33.66 -11.07 7.31
N ASP A 109 -33.39 -12.12 8.08
CA ASP A 109 -34.08 -12.38 9.34
C ASP A 109 -33.44 -11.60 10.51
N PRO A 110 -34.16 -10.68 11.17
CA PRO A 110 -33.58 -9.83 12.21
C PRO A 110 -33.11 -10.61 13.44
N ASP A 111 -33.70 -11.76 13.75
CA ASP A 111 -33.27 -12.57 14.90
C ASP A 111 -31.94 -13.27 14.60
N VAL A 112 -31.70 -13.66 13.34
CA VAL A 112 -30.41 -14.22 12.89
C VAL A 112 -29.31 -13.16 12.99
N VAL A 113 -29.58 -11.95 12.51
CA VAL A 113 -28.64 -10.82 12.59
C VAL A 113 -28.33 -10.48 14.05
N ALA A 114 -29.35 -10.34 14.90
CA ALA A 114 -29.18 -10.02 16.31
C ALA A 114 -28.35 -11.09 17.06
N ALA A 115 -28.59 -12.37 16.77
CA ALA A 115 -27.81 -13.46 17.35
C ALA A 115 -26.35 -13.46 16.87
N ALA A 116 -26.10 -13.15 15.60
CA ALA A 116 -24.75 -13.02 15.05
C ALA A 116 -23.98 -11.85 15.67
N GLU A 117 -24.64 -10.70 15.86
CA GLU A 117 -24.06 -9.55 16.57
C GLU A 117 -23.74 -9.89 18.03
N GLN A 118 -24.70 -10.49 18.73
CA GLN A 118 -24.52 -10.93 20.11
C GLN A 118 -23.34 -11.90 20.23
N PHE A 119 -23.26 -12.91 19.34
CA PHE A 119 -22.14 -13.85 19.33
C PHE A 119 -20.80 -13.14 19.16
N ALA A 120 -20.68 -12.20 18.22
CA ALA A 120 -19.45 -11.45 18.01
C ALA A 120 -19.06 -10.60 19.24
N LEU A 121 -20.05 -10.00 19.91
CA LEU A 121 -19.86 -9.16 21.10
C LEU A 121 -19.52 -9.95 22.36
N THR A 122 -19.94 -11.22 22.47
CA THR A 122 -19.71 -12.06 23.66
C THR A 122 -18.72 -13.20 23.43
N ALA A 123 -18.18 -13.35 22.20
CA ALA A 123 -17.19 -14.37 21.89
C ALA A 123 -15.97 -14.25 22.80
N SER A 124 -15.49 -15.39 23.30
CA SER A 124 -14.31 -15.48 24.15
C SER A 124 -13.40 -16.63 23.69
N GLY A 125 -12.19 -16.70 24.26
CA GLY A 125 -11.25 -17.80 24.04
C GLY A 125 -11.02 -18.13 22.55
N PRO A 126 -11.07 -19.42 22.14
CA PRO A 126 -10.81 -19.83 20.76
C PRO A 126 -11.75 -19.21 19.71
N ALA A 127 -13.00 -18.92 20.08
CA ALA A 127 -13.95 -18.28 19.17
C ALA A 127 -13.49 -16.87 18.82
N LEU A 128 -13.17 -16.07 19.83
CA LEU A 128 -12.64 -14.71 19.64
C LEU A 128 -11.31 -14.71 18.89
N SER A 129 -10.38 -15.61 19.24
CA SER A 129 -9.11 -15.76 18.51
C SER A 129 -9.32 -16.04 17.02
N THR A 130 -10.37 -16.80 16.68
CA THR A 130 -10.68 -17.15 15.30
C THR A 130 -11.32 -15.98 14.55
N LEU A 131 -12.21 -15.21 15.20
CA LEU A 131 -12.78 -13.99 14.64
C LEU A 131 -11.70 -12.95 14.29
N TRP A 132 -10.69 -12.77 15.14
CA TRP A 132 -9.57 -11.86 14.88
C TRP A 132 -8.64 -12.33 13.76
N ARG A 133 -8.46 -13.65 13.60
CA ARG A 133 -7.60 -14.24 12.57
C ARG A 133 -8.30 -14.39 11.21
N ALA A 134 -9.62 -14.25 11.17
CA ALA A 134 -10.36 -14.23 9.91
C ALA A 134 -9.81 -13.11 9.02
N ARG A 135 -9.40 -13.48 7.80
CA ARG A 135 -8.69 -12.57 6.90
C ARG A 135 -9.65 -11.50 6.39
N ALA A 136 -9.33 -10.23 6.63
CA ALA A 136 -10.08 -9.07 6.16
C ALA A 136 -11.59 -9.15 6.50
N PRO A 137 -11.96 -9.10 7.80
CA PRO A 137 -13.36 -9.10 8.18
C PRO A 137 -14.10 -7.97 7.47
N ALA A 138 -15.33 -8.24 7.03
CA ALA A 138 -16.24 -7.20 6.56
C ALA A 138 -16.28 -6.06 7.61
N PRO A 139 -16.43 -4.78 7.20
CA PRO A 139 -16.36 -3.65 8.13
C PRO A 139 -17.24 -3.82 9.38
N ARG A 140 -18.46 -4.36 9.23
CA ARG A 140 -19.38 -4.63 10.34
C ARG A 140 -18.86 -5.68 11.33
N VAL A 141 -18.26 -6.77 10.84
CA VAL A 141 -17.60 -7.78 11.70
C VAL A 141 -16.46 -7.15 12.48
N ARG A 142 -15.65 -6.32 11.83
CA ARG A 142 -14.53 -5.61 12.47
C ARG A 142 -15.02 -4.72 13.62
N GLU A 143 -16.08 -3.95 13.40
CA GLU A 143 -16.66 -3.08 14.43
C GLU A 143 -17.17 -3.88 15.63
N LEU A 144 -17.87 -5.00 15.41
CA LEU A 144 -18.38 -5.86 16.49
C LEU A 144 -17.24 -6.51 17.30
N VAL A 145 -16.22 -7.02 16.61
CA VAL A 145 -15.06 -7.66 17.26
C VAL A 145 -14.23 -6.63 18.03
N LEU A 146 -14.17 -5.38 17.57
CA LEU A 146 -13.55 -4.27 18.33
C LEU A 146 -14.39 -3.86 19.55
N ALA A 147 -15.72 -3.92 19.45
CA ALA A 147 -16.65 -3.57 20.52
C ALA A 147 -16.84 -4.68 21.58
N ASN A 148 -16.47 -5.92 21.27
CA ASN A 148 -16.42 -7.01 22.25
C ASN A 148 -15.55 -6.60 23.46
N PRO A 149 -15.97 -6.78 24.72
CA PRO A 149 -15.22 -6.32 25.89
C PRO A 149 -14.04 -7.22 26.27
N GLU A 150 -14.00 -8.48 25.82
CA GLU A 150 -12.95 -9.45 26.18
C GLU A 150 -11.57 -8.98 25.70
N PRO A 151 -10.49 -9.20 26.49
CA PRO A 151 -9.15 -8.83 26.07
C PRO A 151 -8.75 -9.55 24.78
N LEU A 152 -7.98 -8.87 23.94
CA LEU A 152 -7.46 -9.48 22.71
C LEU A 152 -6.60 -10.71 23.06
N PRO A 153 -6.92 -11.90 22.52
CA PRO A 153 -6.10 -13.10 22.74
C PRO A 153 -4.67 -12.94 22.22
N ASP A 154 -3.70 -13.57 22.87
CA ASP A 154 -2.28 -13.40 22.50
C ASP A 154 -1.97 -13.93 21.10
N ASP A 155 -2.61 -15.02 20.68
CA ASP A 155 -2.48 -15.60 19.34
C ASP A 155 -3.13 -14.71 18.25
N ALA A 156 -4.00 -13.78 18.64
CA ALA A 156 -4.63 -12.79 17.76
C ALA A 156 -3.83 -11.48 17.61
N LEU A 157 -2.83 -11.21 18.47
CA LEU A 157 -2.03 -9.99 18.43
C LEU A 157 -1.36 -9.77 17.07
N GLY A 158 -0.89 -10.84 16.41
CA GLY A 158 -0.28 -10.74 15.08
C GLY A 158 -1.24 -10.21 14.02
N ALA A 159 -2.51 -10.64 14.05
CA ALA A 159 -3.53 -10.17 13.13
C ALA A 159 -3.94 -8.71 13.42
N ALA A 160 -4.14 -8.39 14.70
CA ALA A 160 -4.43 -7.02 15.15
C ALA A 160 -3.33 -6.04 14.74
N TRP A 161 -2.07 -6.35 15.00
CA TRP A 161 -0.95 -5.51 14.57
C TRP A 161 -0.85 -5.38 13.05
N SER A 162 -1.10 -6.45 12.29
CA SER A 162 -1.09 -6.38 10.83
C SER A 162 -2.17 -5.44 10.30
N ALA A 163 -3.38 -5.48 10.88
CA ALA A 163 -4.46 -4.57 10.55
C ALA A 163 -4.10 -3.11 10.93
N TRP A 164 -3.57 -2.88 12.13
CA TRP A 164 -3.17 -1.54 12.58
C TRP A 164 -2.05 -0.93 11.75
N LEU A 165 -1.03 -1.73 11.39
CA LEU A 165 0.08 -1.28 10.54
C LEU A 165 -0.34 -0.90 9.12
N SER A 166 -1.46 -1.48 8.65
CA SER A 166 -2.04 -1.19 7.33
C SER A 166 -2.95 0.03 7.38
N THR A 167 -3.78 0.13 8.42
CA THR A 167 -4.71 1.25 8.64
C THR A 167 -4.79 1.54 10.14
N PRO A 168 -4.05 2.55 10.62
CA PRO A 168 -3.99 2.87 12.04
C PRO A 168 -5.37 3.24 12.57
N ASP A 169 -5.74 2.61 13.68
CA ASP A 169 -7.04 2.77 14.31
C ASP A 169 -6.86 2.85 15.83
N ARG A 170 -7.53 3.81 16.47
CA ARG A 170 -7.39 4.06 17.91
C ARG A 170 -8.02 2.95 18.75
N ARG A 171 -9.18 2.42 18.35
CA ARG A 171 -9.85 1.33 19.09
C ARG A 171 -8.99 0.07 19.07
N LEU A 172 -8.41 -0.25 17.92
CA LEU A 172 -7.49 -1.36 17.76
C LEU A 172 -6.20 -1.18 18.58
N TRP A 173 -5.67 0.05 18.63
CA TRP A 173 -4.53 0.39 19.50
C TRP A 173 -4.85 0.11 20.97
N ASP A 174 -5.98 0.63 21.46
CA ASP A 174 -6.42 0.45 22.84
C ASP A 174 -6.66 -1.04 23.15
N LYS A 175 -7.21 -1.80 22.18
CA LYS A 175 -7.46 -3.24 22.30
C LYS A 175 -6.19 -4.09 22.44
N MET A 176 -5.09 -3.67 21.81
CA MET A 176 -3.80 -4.34 21.93
C MET A 176 -3.13 -4.08 23.29
N ASP A 177 -3.52 -3.01 23.99
CA ASP A 177 -3.06 -2.65 25.33
C ASP A 177 -1.53 -2.69 25.48
N GLY A 178 -0.83 -2.09 24.52
CA GLY A 178 0.64 -2.01 24.53
C GLY A 178 1.38 -3.35 24.36
N ARG A 179 0.69 -4.46 24.07
CA ARG A 179 1.32 -5.78 23.89
C ARG A 179 1.88 -5.94 22.46
N PRO A 180 3.14 -6.38 22.29
CA PRO A 180 3.71 -6.66 20.97
C PRO A 180 3.16 -7.97 20.39
N ALA A 181 3.16 -8.11 19.07
CA ALA A 181 2.94 -9.41 18.44
C ALA A 181 4.11 -10.38 18.75
N ALA A 182 3.81 -11.67 18.86
CA ALA A 182 4.74 -12.68 19.35
C ALA A 182 6.02 -12.83 18.50
N THR A 183 5.90 -12.99 17.18
CA THR A 183 7.05 -13.31 16.31
C THR A 183 6.96 -12.70 14.90
N GLY A 184 8.00 -12.91 14.09
CA GLY A 184 8.04 -12.54 12.68
C GLY A 184 8.29 -11.05 12.43
N ALA A 185 8.01 -10.61 11.20
CA ALA A 185 8.16 -9.21 10.81
C ALA A 185 7.22 -8.29 11.60
N VAL A 186 5.97 -8.72 11.80
CA VAL A 186 4.96 -7.96 12.56
C VAL A 186 5.40 -7.79 14.02
N GLY A 187 5.87 -8.86 14.68
CA GLY A 187 6.41 -8.77 16.05
C GLY A 187 7.57 -7.78 16.19
N ARG A 188 8.52 -7.77 15.23
CA ARG A 188 9.60 -6.78 15.23
C ARG A 188 9.08 -5.35 15.06
N LEU A 189 8.15 -5.13 14.13
CA LEU A 189 7.59 -3.79 13.88
C LEU A 189 6.74 -3.30 15.06
N SER A 190 5.92 -4.16 15.68
CA SER A 190 5.13 -3.79 16.87
C SER A 190 6.02 -3.34 18.02
N ARG A 191 7.14 -4.05 18.27
CA ARG A 191 8.10 -3.65 19.31
C ARG A 191 8.72 -2.29 19.03
N VAL A 192 9.01 -1.97 17.76
CA VAL A 192 9.52 -0.65 17.37
C VAL A 192 8.47 0.43 17.66
N VAL A 193 7.21 0.20 17.25
CA VAL A 193 6.12 1.17 17.47
C VAL A 193 5.91 1.44 18.96
N LEU A 194 5.96 0.40 19.78
CA LEU A 194 5.80 0.45 21.24
C LEU A 194 7.05 0.96 21.99
N GLY A 195 8.19 1.17 21.31
CA GLY A 195 9.43 1.58 21.97
C GLY A 195 10.09 0.48 22.81
N LEU A 196 9.76 -0.80 22.53
CA LEU A 196 10.30 -2.00 23.18
C LEU A 196 11.43 -2.66 22.37
N ALA A 197 11.74 -2.10 21.19
CA ALA A 197 12.83 -2.57 20.33
C ALA A 197 14.19 -2.08 20.84
N THR A 198 15.25 -2.83 20.54
CA THR A 198 16.62 -2.37 20.81
C THR A 198 16.95 -1.13 19.97
N PRO A 199 17.97 -0.33 20.35
CA PRO A 199 18.42 0.78 19.51
C PRO A 199 18.69 0.34 18.05
N ALA A 200 19.38 -0.81 17.90
CA ALA A 200 19.70 -1.40 16.60
C ALA A 200 18.48 -1.73 15.75
N GLN A 201 17.47 -2.35 16.34
CA GLN A 201 16.21 -2.66 15.66
C GLN A 201 15.46 -1.38 15.28
N THR A 202 15.50 -0.36 16.13
CA THR A 202 14.78 0.91 15.95
C THR A 202 15.33 1.67 14.74
N TYR A 203 16.64 1.93 14.68
CA TYR A 203 17.20 2.63 13.51
C TYR A 203 17.19 1.74 12.25
N ALA A 204 17.29 0.41 12.37
CA ALA A 204 17.15 -0.48 11.20
C ALA A 204 15.74 -0.41 10.59
N ALA A 205 14.69 -0.26 11.41
CA ALA A 205 13.32 -0.08 10.92
C ALA A 205 13.16 1.22 10.12
N VAL A 206 13.88 2.29 10.50
CA VAL A 206 13.93 3.54 9.73
C VAL A 206 14.73 3.35 8.44
N LEU A 207 15.98 2.86 8.56
CA LEU A 207 16.98 2.94 7.49
C LEU A 207 16.84 1.83 6.43
N SER A 208 16.18 0.71 6.74
CA SER A 208 15.99 -0.38 5.77
C SER A 208 15.04 -0.04 4.61
N GLY A 209 14.25 1.04 4.71
CA GLY A 209 13.25 1.37 3.69
C GLY A 209 12.05 0.40 3.64
N ALA A 210 12.06 -0.71 4.36
CA ALA A 210 11.01 -1.73 4.30
C ALA A 210 9.75 -1.35 5.12
N SER A 211 9.94 -0.64 6.23
CA SER A 211 8.86 -0.28 7.14
C SER A 211 7.88 0.73 6.53
N SER A 212 6.63 0.68 6.98
CA SER A 212 5.62 1.69 6.65
C SER A 212 6.04 3.09 7.14
N ASP A 213 5.46 4.14 6.56
CA ASP A 213 5.83 5.51 6.93
C ASP A 213 5.43 5.81 8.39
N LEU A 214 4.32 5.23 8.86
CA LEU A 214 3.90 5.24 10.27
C LEU A 214 4.95 4.64 11.21
N VAL A 215 5.42 3.42 10.93
CA VAL A 215 6.44 2.76 11.77
C VAL A 215 7.72 3.57 11.77
N ALA A 216 8.12 4.08 10.60
CA ALA A 216 9.28 4.95 10.50
C ALA A 216 9.11 6.22 11.36
N SER A 217 7.95 6.87 11.36
CA SER A 217 7.67 8.03 12.20
C SER A 217 7.75 7.71 13.70
N HIS A 218 7.22 6.58 14.16
CA HIS A 218 7.38 6.14 15.56
C HIS A 218 8.85 5.89 15.90
N ALA A 219 9.55 5.14 15.07
CA ALA A 219 10.96 4.83 15.25
C ALA A 219 11.84 6.09 15.29
N LEU A 220 11.58 7.07 14.41
CA LEU A 220 12.27 8.35 14.40
C LEU A 220 12.07 9.14 15.70
N ARG A 221 10.85 9.17 16.24
CA ARG A 221 10.60 9.79 17.56
C ARG A 221 11.41 9.10 18.65
N TRP A 222 11.39 7.77 18.70
CA TRP A 222 12.19 7.03 19.68
C TRP A 222 13.69 7.26 19.54
N CYS A 223 14.21 7.31 18.32
CA CYS A 223 15.62 7.64 18.08
C CYS A 223 15.98 9.04 18.57
N ARG A 224 15.12 10.03 18.31
CA ARG A 224 15.33 11.40 18.77
C ARG A 224 15.28 11.50 20.30
N ASP A 225 14.20 11.02 20.89
CA ASP A 225 13.89 11.23 22.31
C ASP A 225 14.85 10.45 23.22
N ARG A 226 15.41 9.33 22.75
CA ARG A 226 16.40 8.52 23.48
C ARG A 226 17.85 8.69 23.00
N GLY A 227 18.08 9.55 22.00
CA GLY A 227 19.41 9.77 21.43
C GLY A 227 20.03 8.54 20.75
N TYR A 228 19.22 7.62 20.21
CA TYR A 228 19.74 6.46 19.50
C TYR A 228 20.36 6.87 18.16
N ALA A 229 21.54 6.32 17.88
CA ALA A 229 22.27 6.54 16.64
C ALA A 229 22.98 5.24 16.20
N PRO A 230 23.08 4.96 14.89
CA PRO A 230 23.87 3.84 14.38
C PRO A 230 25.37 4.13 14.49
N ASP A 231 26.19 3.08 14.52
CA ASP A 231 27.65 3.19 14.54
C ASP A 231 28.23 3.70 13.22
N ASP A 232 27.63 3.30 12.09
CA ASP A 232 28.03 3.78 10.77
C ASP A 232 27.76 5.28 10.62
N PRO A 233 28.79 6.11 10.30
CA PRO A 233 28.65 7.56 10.25
C PRO A 233 27.71 8.04 9.12
N ALA A 234 27.62 7.32 8.00
CA ALA A 234 26.70 7.67 6.92
C ALA A 234 25.24 7.43 7.33
N ALA A 235 24.95 6.26 7.91
CA ALA A 235 23.65 5.96 8.49
C ALA A 235 23.26 6.97 9.59
N ARG A 236 24.23 7.42 10.39
CA ARG A 236 24.04 8.41 11.45
C ARG A 236 23.68 9.78 10.89
N ALA A 237 24.38 10.25 9.86
CA ALA A 237 24.06 11.49 9.15
C ALA A 237 22.62 11.47 8.59
N ALA A 238 22.23 10.36 7.94
CA ALA A 238 20.86 10.17 7.46
C ALA A 238 19.83 10.22 8.60
N LEU A 239 20.10 9.56 9.74
CA LEU A 239 19.19 9.57 10.89
C LEU A 239 19.04 10.97 11.50
N PHE A 240 20.13 11.75 11.61
CA PHE A 240 20.05 13.12 12.14
C PHE A 240 19.21 14.04 11.26
N VAL A 241 19.33 13.93 9.93
CA VAL A 241 18.44 14.66 9.01
C VAL A 241 16.99 14.22 9.18
N LEU A 242 16.70 12.91 9.22
CA LEU A 242 15.33 12.40 9.38
C LEU A 242 14.70 12.74 10.74
N THR A 243 15.52 12.97 11.77
CA THR A 243 15.04 13.35 13.12
C THR A 243 15.07 14.86 13.38
N GLY A 244 15.53 15.66 12.41
CA GLY A 244 15.67 17.11 12.55
C GLY A 244 16.77 17.58 13.50
N GLN A 245 17.71 16.71 13.88
CA GLN A 245 18.81 17.03 14.80
C GLN A 245 19.96 17.75 14.07
N MET A 246 19.69 18.95 13.56
CA MET A 246 20.57 19.63 12.60
C MET A 246 21.91 20.07 13.17
N ASP A 247 22.00 20.42 14.44
CA ASP A 247 23.29 20.80 15.05
C ASP A 247 24.24 19.61 15.10
N ARG A 248 23.72 18.43 15.45
CA ARG A 248 24.48 17.16 15.43
C ARG A 248 24.87 16.76 14.01
N TYR A 249 23.96 16.97 13.05
CA TYR A 249 24.24 16.72 11.65
C TYR A 249 25.39 17.60 11.13
N ARG A 250 25.37 18.92 11.38
CA ARG A 250 26.39 19.86 10.88
C ARG A 250 27.78 19.57 11.44
N VAL A 251 27.87 19.12 12.70
CA VAL A 251 29.15 18.70 13.29
C VAL A 251 29.66 17.41 12.65
N LEU A 252 28.76 16.45 12.40
CA LEU A 252 29.13 15.14 11.85
C LEU A 252 29.50 15.20 10.37
N ASP A 253 28.75 15.99 9.59
CA ASP A 253 28.78 16.01 8.13
C ASP A 253 28.73 17.46 7.61
N PRO A 254 29.73 18.30 7.94
CA PRO A 254 29.73 19.73 7.59
C PRO A 254 29.67 19.97 6.08
N ASP A 255 30.10 18.97 5.31
CA ASP A 255 30.21 19.03 3.87
C ASP A 255 29.12 18.17 3.18
N GLY A 256 28.29 17.43 3.90
CA GLY A 256 27.21 16.64 3.30
C GLY A 256 27.65 15.35 2.59
N ALA A 257 28.93 14.97 2.63
CA ALA A 257 29.45 13.78 1.95
C ALA A 257 28.91 12.48 2.58
N LEU A 258 28.73 12.44 3.90
CA LEU A 258 28.19 11.26 4.60
C LEU A 258 26.71 11.05 4.24
N LEU A 259 25.92 12.13 4.21
CA LEU A 259 24.53 12.07 3.79
C LEU A 259 24.37 11.67 2.33
N ALA A 260 25.22 12.19 1.43
CA ALA A 260 25.25 11.77 0.02
C ALA A 260 25.49 10.26 -0.09
N ARG A 261 26.49 9.74 0.63
CA ARG A 261 26.81 8.30 0.66
C ARG A 261 25.63 7.47 1.17
N ALA A 262 24.99 7.91 2.26
CA ALA A 262 23.82 7.23 2.83
C ALA A 262 22.65 7.23 1.85
N TYR A 263 22.39 8.37 1.22
CA TYR A 263 21.32 8.54 0.24
C TYR A 263 21.52 7.63 -0.98
N HIS A 264 22.73 7.52 -1.52
CA HIS A 264 22.98 6.66 -2.68
C HIS A 264 22.87 5.17 -2.38
N ARG A 265 23.19 4.74 -1.16
CA ARG A 265 23.00 3.34 -0.72
C ARG A 265 21.56 3.05 -0.31
N ALA A 266 20.78 4.07 -0.01
CA ALA A 266 19.42 3.92 0.47
C ALA A 266 18.49 3.33 -0.60
N PRO A 267 17.57 2.44 -0.19
CA PRO A 267 16.47 2.01 -1.06
C PRO A 267 15.51 3.18 -1.37
N GLN A 268 14.73 3.05 -2.45
CA GLN A 268 13.91 4.15 -2.99
C GLN A 268 12.97 4.79 -1.95
N ARG A 269 12.37 3.99 -1.07
CA ARG A 269 11.47 4.51 -0.01
C ARG A 269 12.22 5.38 1.01
N LEU A 270 13.43 4.98 1.40
CA LEU A 270 14.27 5.77 2.30
C LEU A 270 14.76 7.05 1.59
N ARG A 271 15.17 6.97 0.32
CA ARG A 271 15.51 8.16 -0.47
C ARG A 271 14.37 9.17 -0.51
N ARG A 272 13.13 8.72 -0.75
CA ARG A 272 11.93 9.57 -0.70
C ARG A 272 11.79 10.28 0.65
N ARG A 273 11.94 9.54 1.76
CA ARG A 273 11.87 10.10 3.12
C ARG A 273 12.98 11.12 3.39
N LEU A 274 14.21 10.83 2.96
CA LEU A 274 15.33 11.76 3.07
C LEU A 274 15.07 13.03 2.26
N ARG A 275 14.54 12.95 1.03
CA ARG A 275 14.18 14.14 0.24
C ARG A 275 13.14 15.01 0.92
N ALA A 276 12.10 14.39 1.49
CA ALA A 276 11.09 15.11 2.26
C ALA A 276 11.73 15.84 3.46
N ALA A 277 12.51 15.12 4.27
CA ALA A 277 13.19 15.69 5.43
C ALA A 277 14.16 16.83 5.05
N MET A 278 14.94 16.69 3.97
CA MET A 278 15.84 17.74 3.48
C MET A 278 15.13 19.03 3.04
N THR A 279 13.82 18.96 2.76
CA THR A 279 13.01 20.15 2.43
C THR A 279 12.55 20.89 3.68
N GLU A 280 12.41 20.18 4.81
CA GLU A 280 11.90 20.70 6.07
C GLU A 280 13.02 21.26 6.98
N VAL A 281 14.28 20.92 6.70
CA VAL A 281 15.41 21.31 7.55
C VAL A 281 16.37 22.27 6.86
N ASP A 282 16.78 23.32 7.59
CA ASP A 282 17.79 24.26 7.14
C ASP A 282 19.21 23.71 7.28
N GLY A 283 20.07 24.08 6.34
CA GLY A 283 21.51 23.75 6.36
C GLY A 283 21.88 22.46 5.63
N VAL A 284 20.92 21.73 5.06
CA VAL A 284 21.23 20.68 4.07
C VAL A 284 21.21 21.30 2.67
N ASN A 285 22.25 21.04 1.89
CA ASN A 285 22.25 21.37 0.47
C ASN A 285 21.82 20.11 -0.33
N PRO A 286 20.54 19.97 -0.70
CA PRO A 286 20.06 18.78 -1.40
C PRO A 286 20.70 18.61 -2.78
N VAL A 287 21.17 19.69 -3.42
CA VAL A 287 21.90 19.59 -4.68
C VAL A 287 23.17 18.80 -4.46
N ARG A 288 23.96 19.18 -3.45
CA ARG A 288 25.22 18.49 -3.12
C ARG A 288 24.98 17.01 -2.79
N VAL A 289 23.95 16.71 -2.00
CA VAL A 289 23.59 15.32 -1.62
C VAL A 289 23.17 14.50 -2.84
N LEU A 290 22.40 15.08 -3.74
CA LEU A 290 21.83 14.38 -4.90
C LEU A 290 22.77 14.35 -6.12
N THR A 291 23.74 15.26 -6.21
CA THR A 291 24.67 15.37 -7.35
C THR A 291 26.11 15.02 -6.99
N GLY A 292 26.38 14.51 -5.78
CA GLY A 292 27.72 14.33 -5.21
C GLY A 292 28.73 13.51 -6.04
N SER A 293 28.29 12.90 -7.16
CA SER A 293 29.19 12.45 -8.23
C SER A 293 28.52 12.54 -9.62
N ASP A 294 29.34 12.65 -10.68
CA ASP A 294 28.85 12.63 -12.07
C ASP A 294 28.14 11.34 -12.45
N LEU A 295 28.52 10.23 -11.82
CA LEU A 295 27.86 8.93 -12.02
C LEU A 295 26.41 8.95 -11.49
N VAL A 296 26.20 9.65 -10.38
CA VAL A 296 24.87 9.77 -9.75
C VAL A 296 23.93 10.60 -10.62
N ARG A 297 24.40 11.68 -11.26
CA ARG A 297 23.57 12.48 -12.17
C ARG A 297 22.92 11.63 -13.28
N ARG A 298 23.61 10.58 -13.74
CA ARG A 298 23.10 9.66 -14.77
C ARG A 298 22.10 8.63 -14.24
N THR A 299 22.13 8.34 -12.93
CA THR A 299 21.28 7.32 -12.28
C THR A 299 20.09 7.90 -11.52
N MET A 300 19.94 9.22 -11.53
CA MET A 300 18.80 9.90 -10.94
C MET A 300 17.47 9.45 -11.57
N THR A 301 16.52 9.07 -10.72
CA THR A 301 15.14 8.80 -11.10
C THR A 301 14.43 10.08 -11.56
N ALA A 302 13.37 9.97 -12.36
CA ALA A 302 12.58 11.12 -12.81
C ALA A 302 12.07 11.98 -11.63
N ALA A 303 11.62 11.34 -10.54
CA ALA A 303 11.17 12.02 -9.33
C ALA A 303 12.29 12.80 -8.62
N GLU A 304 13.54 12.32 -8.66
CA GLU A 304 14.69 13.04 -8.11
C GLU A 304 15.04 14.27 -8.95
N ARG A 305 14.96 14.15 -10.27
CA ARG A 305 15.19 15.26 -11.20
C ARG A 305 14.14 16.36 -11.00
N GLU A 306 12.88 15.98 -10.95
CA GLU A 306 11.77 16.91 -10.73
C GLU A 306 11.88 17.61 -9.36
N TYR A 307 12.24 16.86 -8.32
CA TYR A 307 12.48 17.42 -6.99
C TYR A 307 13.59 18.48 -7.02
N LEU A 308 14.74 18.21 -7.62
CA LEU A 308 15.83 19.18 -7.71
C LEU A 308 15.45 20.43 -8.50
N ILE A 309 14.75 20.26 -9.63
CA ILE A 309 14.27 21.37 -10.45
C ILE A 309 13.38 22.28 -9.60
N ARG A 310 12.37 21.71 -8.92
CA ARG A 310 11.44 22.48 -8.07
C ARG A 310 12.16 23.14 -6.90
N HIS A 311 13.06 22.43 -6.24
CA HIS A 311 13.79 22.95 -5.09
C HIS A 311 14.68 24.14 -5.45
N LEU A 312 15.50 24.00 -6.49
CA LEU A 312 16.38 25.07 -6.97
C LEU A 312 15.58 26.27 -7.47
N ALA A 313 14.48 26.03 -8.16
CA ALA A 313 13.61 27.09 -8.63
C ALA A 313 12.93 27.86 -7.50
N GLY A 314 12.39 27.16 -6.49
CA GLY A 314 11.76 27.80 -5.34
C GLY A 314 12.72 28.73 -4.58
N ARG A 315 14.01 28.37 -4.53
CA ARG A 315 15.07 29.19 -3.92
C ARG A 315 15.67 30.23 -4.86
N ARG A 316 15.20 30.31 -6.11
CA ARG A 316 15.75 31.16 -7.17
C ARG A 316 17.25 30.95 -7.39
N ALA A 317 17.74 29.74 -7.15
CA ALA A 317 19.13 29.35 -7.37
C ALA A 317 19.34 29.03 -8.86
N TRP A 318 19.31 30.08 -9.67
CA TRP A 318 19.22 29.97 -11.12
C TRP A 318 20.46 29.39 -11.78
N ASP A 319 21.67 29.82 -11.39
CA ASP A 319 22.89 29.26 -11.99
C ASP A 319 23.03 27.75 -11.70
N PRO A 320 22.84 27.26 -10.45
CA PRO A 320 22.80 25.82 -10.20
C PRO A 320 21.68 25.08 -10.94
N LEU A 321 20.49 25.68 -11.08
CA LEU A 321 19.39 25.08 -11.85
C LEU A 321 19.78 24.93 -13.33
N TRP A 322 20.48 25.90 -13.88
CA TRP A 322 20.93 25.85 -15.27
C TRP A 322 21.98 24.77 -15.47
N GLN A 323 22.99 24.71 -14.59
CA GLN A 323 23.99 23.65 -14.60
C GLN A 323 23.37 22.26 -14.43
N LEU A 324 22.32 22.13 -13.61
CA LEU A 324 21.55 20.91 -13.51
C LEU A 324 20.86 20.60 -14.85
N ALA A 325 20.13 21.55 -15.44
CA ALA A 325 19.38 21.37 -16.68
C ALA A 325 20.28 20.83 -17.81
N LEU A 326 21.50 21.35 -17.94
CA LEU A 326 22.50 20.89 -18.91
C LEU A 326 22.94 19.43 -18.71
N ALA A 327 22.85 18.92 -17.47
CA ALA A 327 23.20 17.55 -17.13
C ALA A 327 22.02 16.56 -17.19
N LEU A 328 20.79 17.04 -17.41
CA LEU A 328 19.58 16.19 -17.44
C LEU A 328 19.29 15.62 -18.85
N PRO A 329 18.53 14.51 -18.94
CA PRO A 329 17.91 14.11 -20.21
C PRO A 329 17.06 15.23 -20.81
N LEU A 330 16.96 15.30 -22.14
CA LEU A 330 16.41 16.44 -22.87
C LEU A 330 15.01 16.86 -22.39
N VAL A 331 14.11 15.89 -22.19
CA VAL A 331 12.75 16.16 -21.68
C VAL A 331 12.76 16.91 -20.35
N HIS A 332 13.66 16.51 -19.44
CA HIS A 332 13.80 17.16 -18.14
C HIS A 332 14.58 18.47 -18.21
N ALA A 333 15.52 18.62 -19.13
CA ALA A 333 16.19 19.89 -19.41
C ALA A 333 15.20 20.95 -19.91
N VAL A 334 14.30 20.59 -20.83
CA VAL A 334 13.21 21.45 -21.30
C VAL A 334 12.27 21.81 -20.15
N HIS A 335 11.88 20.82 -19.33
CA HIS A 335 11.06 21.09 -18.16
C HIS A 335 11.75 22.07 -17.19
N ALA A 336 13.05 21.88 -16.89
CA ALA A 336 13.83 22.76 -16.04
C ALA A 336 13.91 24.19 -16.60
N ALA A 337 14.22 24.34 -17.90
CA ALA A 337 14.34 25.63 -18.58
C ALA A 337 13.05 26.47 -18.50
N ARG A 338 11.89 25.82 -18.47
CA ARG A 338 10.58 26.50 -18.40
C ARG A 338 10.19 26.99 -17.00
N VAL A 339 10.89 26.56 -15.95
CA VAL A 339 10.62 26.98 -14.57
C VAL A 339 11.31 28.31 -14.24
N PHE A 340 12.30 28.73 -15.03
CA PHE A 340 12.96 30.03 -14.84
C PHE A 340 11.98 31.18 -15.08
N ASN A 341 11.97 32.14 -14.14
CA ASN A 341 11.12 33.32 -14.21
C ASN A 341 11.99 34.58 -14.26
N GLY A 342 12.13 35.17 -15.45
CA GLY A 342 12.89 36.42 -15.67
C GLY A 342 14.41 36.28 -15.64
N TRP A 343 14.96 35.12 -15.27
CA TRP A 343 16.39 34.85 -15.36
C TRP A 343 16.79 34.33 -16.74
N ARG A 344 17.99 34.71 -17.19
CA ARG A 344 18.63 34.20 -18.41
C ARG A 344 20.12 33.94 -18.15
N PRO A 345 20.74 32.94 -18.78
CA PRO A 345 22.18 32.75 -18.70
C PRO A 345 22.94 34.00 -19.19
N PRO A 346 24.05 34.37 -18.54
CA PRO A 346 24.80 35.58 -18.90
C PRO A 346 25.54 35.45 -20.24
N HIS A 347 25.97 34.24 -20.61
CA HIS A 347 26.73 33.99 -21.83
C HIS A 347 25.83 33.73 -23.04
N GLU A 348 26.18 34.32 -24.19
CA GLU A 348 25.37 34.28 -25.42
C GLU A 348 25.07 32.85 -25.93
N PRO A 349 26.02 31.89 -25.92
CA PRO A 349 25.73 30.52 -26.35
C PRO A 349 24.71 29.83 -25.43
N ASP A 350 24.85 30.02 -24.12
CA ASP A 350 23.94 29.46 -23.12
C ASP A 350 22.55 30.09 -23.24
N ARG A 351 22.49 31.40 -23.52
CA ARG A 351 21.24 32.13 -23.76
C ARG A 351 20.50 31.58 -24.98
N THR A 352 21.23 31.35 -26.08
CA THR A 352 20.68 30.74 -27.29
C THR A 352 20.11 29.35 -27.00
N LEU A 353 20.85 28.51 -26.27
CA LEU A 353 20.35 27.19 -25.87
C LEU A 353 19.13 27.28 -24.95
N PHE A 354 19.14 28.19 -23.97
CA PHE A 354 18.03 28.41 -23.06
C PHE A 354 16.75 28.81 -23.81
N GLU A 355 16.85 29.73 -24.76
CA GLU A 355 15.73 30.14 -25.63
C GLU A 355 15.22 28.97 -26.48
N ARG A 356 16.11 28.12 -26.99
CA ARG A 356 15.73 26.90 -27.71
C ARG A 356 14.99 25.91 -26.80
N LEU A 357 15.51 25.63 -25.61
CA LEU A 357 14.88 24.70 -24.66
C LEU A 357 13.50 25.21 -24.19
N THR A 358 13.35 26.52 -23.96
CA THR A 358 12.07 27.11 -23.54
C THR A 358 11.03 27.14 -24.65
N ALA A 359 11.44 27.24 -25.92
CA ALA A 359 10.54 27.20 -27.07
C ALA A 359 9.92 25.81 -27.32
N VAL A 360 10.57 24.73 -26.88
CA VAL A 360 10.08 23.35 -27.07
C VAL A 360 8.95 23.02 -26.10
N ARG A 361 7.89 22.37 -26.60
CA ARG A 361 6.82 21.82 -25.75
C ARG A 361 7.22 20.42 -25.27
N PRO A 362 7.12 20.09 -23.97
CA PRO A 362 7.43 18.76 -23.46
C PRO A 362 6.63 17.63 -24.14
N THR A 363 5.36 17.89 -24.49
CA THR A 363 4.48 16.95 -25.18
C THR A 363 5.05 16.48 -26.52
N ASP A 364 5.75 17.37 -27.23
CA ASP A 364 6.29 17.08 -28.55
C ASP A 364 7.47 16.10 -28.44
N LEU A 365 8.26 16.19 -27.35
CA LEU A 365 9.37 15.28 -27.09
C LEU A 365 8.90 13.89 -26.65
N THR A 366 7.84 13.82 -25.84
CA THR A 366 7.26 12.55 -25.41
C THR A 366 6.61 11.81 -26.57
N ALA A 367 5.85 12.51 -27.43
CA ALA A 367 5.25 11.93 -28.64
C ALA A 367 6.29 11.32 -29.60
N GLN A 368 7.52 11.82 -29.55
CA GLN A 368 8.64 11.38 -30.39
C GLN A 368 9.52 10.31 -29.71
N GLY A 369 9.17 9.85 -28.51
CA GLY A 369 9.94 8.82 -27.79
C GLY A 369 11.31 9.29 -27.26
N LEU A 370 11.58 10.60 -27.25
CA LEU A 370 12.86 11.19 -26.84
C LEU A 370 13.03 11.29 -25.31
N ASP A 371 12.07 10.78 -24.53
CA ASP A 371 12.09 10.65 -23.07
C ASP A 371 13.38 10.02 -22.53
N ARG A 372 13.86 8.96 -23.20
CA ARG A 372 14.91 8.08 -22.65
C ARG A 372 16.31 8.47 -23.06
N GLN A 373 16.48 9.35 -24.05
CA GLN A 373 17.80 9.74 -24.52
C GLN A 373 18.33 10.87 -23.62
N ALA A 374 19.39 10.55 -22.87
CA ALA A 374 20.30 11.59 -22.37
C ALA A 374 20.77 12.44 -23.56
N VAL A 375 21.05 13.72 -23.34
CA VAL A 375 21.77 14.55 -24.31
C VAL A 375 22.94 13.71 -24.85
N PRO A 376 23.00 13.40 -26.18
CA PRO A 376 23.94 12.42 -26.69
C PRO A 376 25.36 12.71 -26.21
N ALA A 377 26.11 11.69 -25.80
CA ALA A 377 27.48 11.85 -25.32
C ALA A 377 28.39 12.57 -26.34
N ARG A 378 27.99 12.63 -27.61
CA ARG A 378 28.65 13.40 -28.68
C ARG A 378 28.41 14.90 -28.62
N LEU A 379 27.32 15.35 -27.99
CA LEU A 379 27.06 16.77 -27.70
C LEU A 379 27.77 17.22 -26.43
N ARG A 380 28.20 16.27 -25.59
CA ARG A 380 28.81 16.54 -24.29
C ARG A 380 30.13 17.34 -24.36
N PRO A 381 31.07 17.10 -25.30
CA PRO A 381 32.27 17.94 -25.45
C PRO A 381 31.93 19.39 -25.85
N LEU A 382 30.74 19.61 -26.40
CA LEU A 382 30.22 20.93 -26.77
C LEU A 382 29.54 21.62 -25.58
N PHE A 383 29.16 20.88 -24.53
CA PHE A 383 28.63 21.42 -23.28
C PHE A 383 29.66 21.47 -22.14
N GLU A 384 30.74 20.69 -22.22
CA GLU A 384 31.86 20.70 -21.25
C GLU A 384 32.93 21.75 -21.59
N ARG A 385 32.94 22.27 -22.82
CA ARG A 385 33.76 23.42 -23.16
C ARG A 385 33.14 24.69 -22.56
N PRO A 386 33.96 25.58 -21.97
CA PRO A 386 33.50 26.91 -21.61
C PRO A 386 32.75 27.54 -22.80
N PRO A 387 31.55 28.11 -22.61
CA PRO A 387 30.68 28.54 -23.73
C PRO A 387 31.38 29.49 -24.71
N HIS A 388 32.29 30.32 -24.21
CA HIS A 388 33.10 31.25 -25.02
C HIS A 388 34.12 30.56 -25.96
N LEU A 389 34.28 29.24 -25.87
CA LEU A 389 35.14 28.44 -26.76
C LEU A 389 34.35 27.65 -27.81
N LEU A 390 33.02 27.76 -27.83
CA LEU A 390 32.18 27.14 -28.85
C LEU A 390 32.15 27.99 -30.11
N ARG A 391 32.61 27.43 -31.23
CA ARG A 391 32.57 28.09 -32.55
C ARG A 391 31.25 27.79 -33.26
N ALA A 392 30.90 28.56 -34.29
CA ALA A 392 29.74 28.25 -35.15
C ALA A 392 29.77 26.80 -35.72
N ALA A 393 30.97 26.30 -36.03
CA ALA A 393 31.19 24.92 -36.48
C ALA A 393 30.95 23.85 -35.40
N ASP A 394 31.00 24.23 -34.13
CA ASP A 394 30.69 23.38 -32.99
C ASP A 394 29.16 23.25 -32.84
N LEU A 395 28.42 24.35 -33.05
CA LEU A 395 26.95 24.34 -33.16
C LEU A 395 26.49 23.47 -34.33
N GLY A 396 27.06 23.63 -35.54
CA GLY A 396 26.71 22.77 -36.69
C GLY A 396 26.92 21.26 -36.44
N ARG A 397 27.93 20.89 -35.62
CA ARG A 397 28.14 19.50 -35.18
C ARG A 397 27.09 19.03 -34.17
N VAL A 398 26.52 19.93 -33.36
CA VAL A 398 25.33 19.62 -32.53
C VAL A 398 24.15 19.28 -33.42
N GLU A 399 23.92 20.08 -34.46
CA GLU A 399 22.81 19.90 -35.41
C GLU A 399 22.94 18.56 -36.15
N GLU A 400 24.13 18.25 -36.63
CA GLU A 400 24.42 17.01 -37.36
C GLU A 400 24.36 15.77 -36.45
N ALA A 401 24.74 15.90 -35.16
CA ALA A 401 24.66 14.81 -34.19
C ALA A 401 23.21 14.57 -33.71
N LEU A 402 22.40 15.62 -33.58
CA LEU A 402 20.97 15.50 -33.31
C LEU A 402 20.23 14.87 -34.50
N ALA A 403 20.56 15.29 -35.73
CA ALA A 403 20.01 14.71 -36.96
C ALA A 403 20.36 13.22 -37.12
N ARG A 404 21.59 12.80 -36.75
CA ARG A 404 22.04 11.40 -36.83
C ARG A 404 21.61 10.51 -35.66
N SER A 405 21.23 11.08 -34.52
CA SER A 405 20.76 10.32 -33.34
C SER A 405 19.25 10.08 -33.34
N ALA A 406 18.53 10.70 -34.29
CA ALA A 406 17.15 10.37 -34.58
C ALA A 406 17.07 8.92 -35.07
N PRO A 407 16.24 8.05 -34.46
CA PRO A 407 16.07 6.69 -34.95
C PRO A 407 15.56 6.70 -36.40
N GLU A 408 15.84 5.68 -37.20
CA GLU A 408 15.28 5.56 -38.57
C GLU A 408 13.74 5.57 -38.60
N SER A 409 13.09 5.34 -37.45
CA SER A 409 11.65 5.46 -37.23
C SER A 409 11.20 6.87 -36.78
N ALA A 410 12.09 7.85 -36.75
CA ALA A 410 11.75 9.22 -36.40
C ALA A 410 10.80 9.80 -37.45
N THR A 411 9.55 10.05 -37.05
CA THR A 411 8.54 10.67 -37.91
C THR A 411 9.05 11.99 -38.52
N PRO A 412 8.53 12.43 -39.68
CA PRO A 412 8.86 13.73 -40.28
C PRO A 412 8.77 14.90 -39.29
N ALA A 413 7.92 14.80 -38.26
CA ALA A 413 7.78 15.76 -37.17
C ALA A 413 9.02 15.87 -36.25
N THR A 414 9.76 14.78 -36.02
CA THR A 414 11.01 14.77 -35.24
C THR A 414 12.13 15.48 -36.01
N ALA A 415 12.23 15.23 -37.31
CA ALA A 415 13.13 15.95 -38.20
C ALA A 415 12.78 17.44 -38.28
N LEU A 416 11.49 17.79 -38.26
CA LEU A 416 11.01 19.18 -38.25
C LEU A 416 11.23 19.90 -36.91
N LEU A 417 11.16 19.20 -35.77
CA LEU A 417 11.44 19.78 -34.45
C LEU A 417 12.94 20.02 -34.27
N LEU A 418 13.76 19.05 -34.67
CA LEU A 418 15.21 19.20 -34.74
C LEU A 418 15.60 20.29 -35.75
N ALA A 419 14.97 20.32 -36.93
CA ALA A 419 15.17 21.39 -37.90
C ALA A 419 14.68 22.75 -37.38
N ARG A 420 13.57 22.87 -36.64
CA ARG A 420 13.14 24.15 -36.04
C ARG A 420 14.05 24.61 -34.91
N LEU A 421 14.66 23.67 -34.19
CA LEU A 421 15.71 23.96 -33.22
C LEU A 421 16.99 24.46 -33.89
N THR A 422 17.19 24.23 -35.19
CA THR A 422 18.39 24.63 -35.96
C THR A 422 18.15 25.79 -36.93
N HIS A 423 16.96 25.94 -37.53
CA HIS A 423 16.70 26.84 -38.66
C HIS A 423 16.28 28.28 -38.31
N ARG A 424 16.13 28.68 -37.04
CA ARG A 424 15.66 30.05 -36.72
C ARG A 424 16.75 31.12 -36.79
N PHE A 425 17.94 30.80 -37.28
CA PHE A 425 19.01 31.76 -37.55
C PHE A 425 19.88 31.30 -38.74
N ALA A 426 19.37 31.50 -39.96
CA ALA A 426 20.21 32.05 -41.01
C ALA A 426 20.07 33.58 -40.92
N PRO A 427 21.12 34.39 -41.21
CA PRO A 427 21.05 35.84 -41.11
C PRO A 427 19.85 36.44 -41.84
#